data_AF-A0A4C1SIJ2-F1
#
_entry.id   AF-A0A4C1SIJ2-F1
#
_cell.length_a   1.000
_cell.length_b   1.000
_cell.length_c   1.000
_cell.angle_alpha   90.00
_cell.angle_beta   90.00
_cell.angle_gamma   90.00
#
_symmetry.space_group_name_H-M   'P 1'
#
loop_
_entity.id
_entity.type
_entity.pdbx_description
1 polymer ?
#
loop_
_entity_poly.entity_id
_entity_poly.type
_entity_poly.pdbx_seq_one_letter_code
_entity_poly.pdbx_strand_id
1 'polypeptide(L)'
;MVPLKNLGLKIPSREEASVVKAYLSRNEDIMENTLQVLYRQREAFKDTYELFASVATIGCSTAVCESTFSTLTAINRPQRLSMGHERMAGMSDDYDNFTERGRTAHVSADGA
;
A
#
# COMPACT_ATOMS: atom_id res chain seq x y z
N MET A 1 -22.31 12.67 14.89
CA MET A 1 -21.82 12.41 13.50
C MET A 1 -21.36 13.72 12.83
N VAL A 2 -20.48 14.47 13.49
CA VAL A 2 -19.98 15.80 13.06
C VAL A 2 -18.73 15.77 12.15
N PRO A 3 -17.83 14.75 12.15
CA PRO A 3 -16.50 14.91 11.55
C PRO A 3 -16.50 15.02 10.01
N LEU A 4 -17.44 14.36 9.31
CA LEU A 4 -17.51 14.41 7.85
C LEU A 4 -17.95 15.78 7.31
N LYS A 5 -18.84 16.47 8.03
CA LYS A 5 -19.31 17.81 7.65
C LYS A 5 -18.18 18.84 7.72
N ASN A 6 -17.26 18.70 8.68
CA ASN A 6 -16.10 19.58 8.82
C ASN A 6 -15.08 19.41 7.68
N LEU A 7 -15.08 18.24 7.02
CA LEU A 7 -14.25 17.94 5.86
C LEU A 7 -14.90 18.39 4.55
N GLY A 8 -16.10 18.99 4.58
CA GLY A 8 -16.85 19.38 3.40
C GLY A 8 -17.42 18.20 2.59
N LEU A 9 -17.36 16.98 3.14
CA LEU A 9 -17.78 15.77 2.45
C LEU A 9 -19.29 15.56 2.61
N LYS A 10 -19.94 15.27 1.48
CA LYS A 10 -21.34 14.86 1.45
C LYS A 10 -21.44 13.35 1.62
N ILE A 11 -22.48 12.92 2.32
CA ILE A 11 -22.81 11.51 2.42
C ILE A 11 -23.64 11.17 1.18
N PRO A 12 -23.25 10.16 0.39
CA PRO A 12 -24.01 9.75 -0.78
C PRO A 12 -25.46 9.40 -0.43
N SER A 13 -26.37 9.71 -1.33
CA SER A 13 -27.77 9.31 -1.16
C SER A 13 -27.91 7.78 -1.24
N ARG A 14 -29.03 7.25 -0.73
CA ARG A 14 -29.29 5.80 -0.78
C ARG A 14 -29.39 5.31 -2.22
N GLU A 15 -29.95 6.14 -3.09
CA GLU A 15 -30.15 5.87 -4.51
C GLU A 15 -28.79 5.80 -5.21
N GLU A 16 -27.92 6.81 -5.00
CA GLU A 16 -26.57 6.82 -5.56
C GLU A 16 -25.77 5.61 -5.09
N ALA A 17 -25.78 5.32 -3.79
CA ALA A 17 -25.08 4.16 -3.22
C ALA A 17 -25.56 2.83 -3.82
N SER A 18 -26.87 2.69 -4.07
CA SER A 18 -27.44 1.50 -4.71
C SER A 18 -26.96 1.34 -6.15
N VAL A 19 -26.94 2.42 -6.92
CA VAL A 19 -26.49 2.41 -8.32
C VAL A 19 -24.99 2.15 -8.40
N VAL A 20 -24.20 2.79 -7.53
CA VAL A 20 -22.75 2.57 -7.45
C VAL A 20 -22.44 1.12 -7.12
N LYS A 21 -23.15 0.52 -6.15
CA LYS A 21 -22.96 -0.89 -5.82
C LYS A 21 -23.21 -1.80 -7.01
N ALA A 22 -24.31 -1.58 -7.74
CA ALA A 22 -24.62 -2.35 -8.95
C ALA A 22 -23.60 -2.11 -10.07
N TYR A 23 -23.08 -0.88 -10.20
CA TYR A 23 -22.04 -0.55 -11.16
C TYR A 23 -20.73 -1.26 -10.83
N LEU A 24 -20.28 -1.22 -9.57
CA LEU A 24 -19.05 -1.88 -9.12
C LEU A 24 -19.13 -3.40 -9.30
N SER A 25 -20.24 -4.04 -8.93
CA SER A 25 -20.38 -5.49 -9.10
C SER A 25 -20.40 -5.96 -10.55
N ARG A 26 -20.75 -5.08 -11.51
CA ARG A 26 -20.63 -5.38 -12.95
C ARG A 26 -19.21 -5.21 -13.49
N ASN A 27 -18.33 -4.57 -12.72
CA ASN A 27 -16.95 -4.30 -13.06
C ASN A 27 -15.98 -5.05 -12.11
N GLU A 28 -16.47 -6.00 -11.32
CA GLU A 28 -15.65 -6.82 -10.38
C GLU A 28 -14.58 -7.63 -11.13
N ASP A 29 -14.82 -7.97 -12.39
CA ASP A 29 -13.89 -8.73 -13.24
C ASP A 29 -12.66 -7.91 -13.67
N ILE A 30 -12.71 -6.59 -13.48
CA ILE A 30 -11.59 -5.70 -13.78
C ILE A 30 -10.65 -5.73 -12.57
N MET A 31 -9.42 -6.19 -12.78
CA MET A 31 -8.32 -6.19 -11.78
C MET A 31 -7.89 -4.78 -11.29
N GLU A 32 -8.72 -3.76 -11.51
CA GLU A 32 -8.46 -2.37 -11.15
C GLU A 32 -8.96 -2.08 -9.73
N ASN A 33 -8.32 -1.12 -9.09
CA ASN A 33 -8.75 -0.64 -7.79
C ASN A 33 -10.15 -0.01 -7.91
N THR A 34 -11.02 -0.24 -6.93
CA THR A 34 -12.37 0.34 -6.85
C THR A 34 -12.39 1.85 -7.12
N LEU A 35 -11.40 2.60 -6.64
CA LEU A 35 -11.26 4.04 -6.90
C LEU A 35 -11.03 4.38 -8.37
N GLN A 36 -10.24 3.58 -9.08
CA GLN A 36 -9.96 3.79 -10.51
C GLN A 36 -11.21 3.52 -11.35
N VAL A 37 -11.97 2.49 -10.99
CA VAL A 37 -13.27 2.19 -11.61
C VAL A 37 -14.24 3.36 -11.39
N LEU A 38 -14.34 3.88 -10.17
CA LEU A 38 -15.19 5.04 -9.86
C LEU A 38 -14.71 6.33 -10.54
N TYR A 39 -13.40 6.53 -10.72
CA TYR A 39 -12.84 7.72 -11.36
C TYR A 39 -13.35 7.94 -12.80
N ARG A 40 -13.62 6.84 -13.53
CA ARG A 40 -14.19 6.89 -14.88
C ARG A 40 -15.58 7.53 -14.91
N GLN A 41 -16.34 7.38 -13.83
CA GLN A 41 -17.71 7.88 -13.67
C GLN A 41 -17.81 8.95 -12.58
N ARG A 42 -16.71 9.67 -12.30
CA ARG A 42 -16.62 10.66 -11.22
C ARG A 42 -17.66 11.78 -11.30
N GLU A 43 -18.18 12.09 -12.49
CA GLU A 43 -19.23 13.10 -12.67
C GLU A 43 -20.62 12.55 -12.32
N ALA A 44 -20.87 11.27 -12.58
CA ALA A 44 -22.14 10.61 -12.29
C ALA A 44 -22.27 10.20 -10.82
N PHE A 45 -21.15 9.79 -10.19
CA PHE A 45 -21.09 9.36 -8.79
C PHE A 45 -20.22 10.31 -7.97
N LYS A 46 -20.53 11.60 -8.04
CA LYS A 46 -19.69 12.66 -7.46
C LYS A 46 -19.53 12.51 -5.95
N ASP A 47 -20.63 12.39 -5.21
CA ASP A 47 -20.59 12.34 -3.75
C ASP A 47 -19.89 11.06 -3.27
N THR A 48 -20.12 9.94 -3.96
CA THR A 48 -19.45 8.67 -3.64
C THR A 48 -17.96 8.71 -3.96
N TYR A 49 -17.59 9.24 -5.13
CA TYR A 49 -16.19 9.38 -5.52
C TYR A 49 -15.41 10.29 -4.57
N GLU A 50 -15.95 11.47 -4.23
CA GLU A 50 -15.33 12.40 -3.29
C GLU A 50 -15.12 11.76 -1.91
N LEU A 51 -16.12 11.02 -1.43
CA LEU A 51 -16.01 10.30 -0.16
C LEU A 51 -14.90 9.24 -0.20
N PHE A 52 -14.87 8.38 -1.21
CA PHE A 52 -13.85 7.33 -1.30
C PHE A 52 -12.45 7.92 -1.53
N ALA A 53 -12.31 8.94 -2.37
CA ALA A 53 -11.04 9.61 -2.61
C ALA A 53 -10.49 10.23 -1.32
N SER A 54 -11.35 10.88 -0.52
CA SER A 54 -10.94 11.44 0.76
C SER A 54 -10.44 10.38 1.74
N VAL A 55 -11.18 9.28 1.89
CA VAL A 55 -10.81 8.17 2.79
C VAL A 55 -9.49 7.52 2.34
N ALA A 56 -9.26 7.40 1.04
CA ALA A 56 -8.03 6.84 0.49
C ALA A 56 -6.77 7.67 0.81
N THR A 57 -6.94 8.97 1.05
CA THR A 57 -5.82 9.86 1.42
C THR A 57 -5.52 9.84 2.93
N ILE A 58 -6.43 9.32 3.75
CA ILE A 58 -6.21 9.21 5.19
C ILE A 58 -5.35 7.97 5.44
N GLY A 59 -4.13 8.19 5.94
CA GLY A 59 -3.24 7.12 6.34
C GLY A 59 -3.89 6.24 7.41
N CYS A 60 -3.90 4.93 7.19
CA CYS A 60 -4.44 3.95 8.15
C CYS A 60 -3.52 3.71 9.35
N SER A 61 -2.28 4.20 9.31
CA SER A 61 -1.28 4.02 10.35
C SER A 61 -0.66 5.36 10.76
N THR A 62 -0.39 5.51 12.04
CA THR A 62 0.43 6.64 12.55
C THR A 62 1.86 6.58 12.02
N ALA A 63 2.29 5.42 11.52
CA ALA A 63 3.60 5.14 10.96
C ALA A 63 3.71 5.34 9.43
N VAL A 64 2.67 5.82 8.73
CA VAL A 64 2.68 5.91 7.26
C VAL A 64 3.91 6.67 6.72
N CYS A 65 4.42 7.65 7.46
CA CYS A 65 5.58 8.45 7.08
C CYS A 65 6.90 8.02 7.74
N GLU A 66 6.94 6.92 8.51
CA GLU A 66 8.14 6.50 9.25
C GLU A 66 9.32 6.13 8.35
N SER A 67 9.06 5.64 7.14
CA SER A 67 10.12 5.37 6.16
C SER A 67 10.89 6.64 5.77
N THR A 68 10.17 7.75 5.60
CA THR A 68 10.75 9.06 5.28
C THR A 68 11.43 9.68 6.50
N PHE A 69 10.87 9.49 7.71
CA PHE A 69 11.51 9.92 8.94
C PHE A 69 12.80 9.14 9.23
N SER A 70 12.83 7.85 8.90
CA SER A 70 14.01 6.98 9.06
C SER A 70 15.16 7.40 8.16
N THR A 71 14.88 7.81 6.91
CA THR A 71 15.92 8.33 6.01
C THR A 71 16.42 9.70 6.45
N LEU A 72 15.54 10.59 6.93
CA LEU A 72 15.93 11.90 7.48
C LEU A 72 16.80 11.79 8.73
N THR A 73 16.47 10.87 9.65
CA THR A 73 17.28 10.64 10.87
C THR A 73 18.63 10.01 10.58
N ALA A 74 18.74 9.19 9.53
CA ALA A 74 20.02 8.67 9.05
C ALA A 74 20.93 9.78 8.51
N ILE A 75 20.38 10.74 7.75
CA ILE A 75 21.13 11.90 7.24
C ILE A 75 21.58 12.83 8.38
N ASN A 76 20.73 13.04 9.39
CA ASN A 76 21.00 13.99 10.49
C ASN A 76 21.96 13.43 11.57
N ARG A 77 22.35 12.15 11.50
CA ARG A 77 23.38 11.53 12.34
C ARG A 77 24.46 10.85 11.48
N PRO A 78 25.32 11.63 10.79
CA PRO A 78 26.32 11.11 9.85
C PRO A 78 27.34 10.16 10.49
N GLN A 79 27.48 10.16 11.81
CA GLN A 79 28.43 9.33 12.55
C GLN A 79 28.12 7.81 12.53
N ARG A 80 27.00 7.39 11.92
CA ARG A 80 26.58 5.97 11.84
C ARG A 80 26.65 5.34 10.44
N LEU A 81 27.19 6.04 9.44
CA LEU A 81 27.12 5.62 8.03
C LEU A 81 28.42 5.06 7.43
N SER A 82 29.56 5.08 8.15
CA SER A 82 30.73 4.32 7.69
C SER A 82 30.57 2.85 8.09
N MET A 83 29.87 2.09 7.26
CA MET A 83 30.06 0.64 7.19
C MET A 83 31.43 0.42 6.54
N GLY A 84 32.45 0.16 7.35
CA GLY A 84 33.75 -0.27 6.85
C GLY A 84 33.60 -1.52 5.97
N HIS A 85 34.46 -1.63 4.95
CA HIS A 85 34.46 -2.69 3.93
C HIS A 85 34.28 -4.11 4.51
N GLU A 86 34.82 -4.37 5.70
CA GLU A 86 34.78 -5.67 6.38
C GLU A 86 33.37 -6.16 6.74
N ARG A 87 32.38 -5.26 6.94
CA ARG A 87 31.00 -5.66 7.28
C ARG A 87 30.10 -5.88 6.05
N MET A 88 30.47 -5.38 4.87
CA MET A 88 29.73 -5.72 3.63
C MET A 88 30.05 -7.12 3.13
N ALA A 89 31.27 -7.62 3.35
CA ALA A 89 31.65 -8.98 2.98
C ALA A 89 30.78 -10.04 3.69
N GLY A 90 30.45 -9.83 4.97
CA GLY A 90 29.59 -10.75 5.72
C GLY A 90 28.13 -10.79 5.24
N MET A 91 27.59 -9.69 4.71
CA MET A 91 26.22 -9.69 4.17
C MET A 91 26.14 -10.43 2.83
N SER A 92 27.15 -10.31 1.96
CA SER A 92 27.19 -11.12 0.72
C SER A 92 27.28 -12.61 1.03
N ASP A 93 28.12 -13.01 2.00
CA ASP A 93 28.29 -14.41 2.39
C ASP A 93 27.01 -15.02 3.00
N ASP A 94 26.21 -14.23 3.73
CA ASP A 94 24.93 -14.68 4.29
C ASP A 94 23.83 -14.84 3.22
N TYR A 95 23.81 -13.99 2.19
CA TYR A 95 22.87 -14.11 1.06
C TYR A 95 23.19 -15.32 0.16
N ASP A 96 24.47 -15.60 -0.07
CA ASP A 96 24.89 -16.79 -0.83
C ASP A 96 24.59 -18.09 -0.05
N ASN A 97 24.81 -18.11 1.28
CA ASN A 97 24.45 -19.24 2.13
C ASN A 97 22.94 -19.51 2.21
N PHE A 98 22.11 -18.46 2.22
CA PHE A 98 20.65 -18.62 2.22
C PHE A 98 20.14 -19.18 0.88
N THR A 99 20.77 -18.75 -0.21
CA THR A 99 20.44 -19.21 -1.57
C THR A 99 20.88 -20.65 -1.82
N GLU A 100 22.05 -21.07 -1.30
CA GLU A 100 22.49 -22.47 -1.38
C GLU A 100 21.64 -23.41 -0.52
N ARG A 101 21.28 -23.04 0.72
CA ARG A 101 20.41 -23.86 1.57
C ARG A 101 19.01 -24.03 0.98
N GLY A 102 18.45 -22.98 0.36
CA GLY A 102 17.18 -23.06 -0.36
C GLY A 102 17.24 -23.96 -1.60
N ARG A 103 18.40 -24.04 -2.27
CA ARG A 103 18.61 -24.88 -3.46
C ARG A 103 18.80 -26.35 -3.09
N THR A 104 19.46 -26.67 -1.98
CA THR A 104 19.61 -28.07 -1.49
C THR A 104 18.31 -28.67 -0.96
N ALA A 105 17.40 -27.86 -0.42
CA ALA A 105 16.11 -28.34 0.11
C ALA A 105 15.16 -28.83 -1.01
N HIS A 106 15.34 -28.36 -2.25
CA HIS A 106 14.48 -28.73 -3.39
C HIS A 106 14.90 -30.03 -4.08
N VAL A 107 16.12 -30.53 -3.86
CA VAL A 107 16.64 -31.74 -4.53
C VAL A 107 16.37 -33.02 -3.73
N SER A 108 16.04 -32.92 -2.43
CA SER A 108 15.76 -34.08 -1.57
C SER A 108 14.27 -34.51 -1.53
N ALA A 109 13.36 -33.81 -2.22
CA ALA A 109 11.93 -34.13 -2.19
C ALA A 109 11.45 -35.05 -3.34
N ASP A 110 12.26 -35.25 -4.38
CA ASP A 110 11.88 -36.05 -5.57
C ASP A 110 12.54 -37.44 -5.63
N GLY A 111 12.88 -38.02 -4.47
CA GLY A 111 13.58 -39.30 -4.39
C GLY A 111 13.23 -40.13 -3.16
N ALA A 112 11.99 -40.63 -3.08
CA ALA A 112 11.61 -41.79 -2.28
C ALA A 112 10.33 -42.42 -2.86
#